data_AF-A0A9E0MLV2-F1
#
_entry.id   AF-A0A9E0MLV2-F1
#
_cell.length_a   1.000
_cell.length_b   1.000
_cell.length_c   1.000
_cell.angle_alpha   90.00
_cell.angle_beta   90.00
_cell.angle_gamma   90.00
#
_symmetry.space_group_name_H-M   'P 1'
#
loop_
_entity.id
_entity.type
_entity.pdbx_description
1 polymer ?
#
loop_
_entity_poly.entity_id
_entity_poly.type
_entity_poly.pdbx_seq_one_letter_code
_entity_poly.pdbx_strand_id
1 'polypeptide(L)'
;MTRILVAWEDLYFQAMAALVKKVVRATASRPGDPPTVLSFSPKGNGNFERYVHDTWPNVRGKGLSTDPGPLDHLVCVVDGDRLHDLLPAVAKRPSDPAAVAPWLAQAEVQFTTWLRERCPPSGPPATTVHGFVLRWSRESLVLAGYDQPSFAARLGVDVAQRTVADMLSEFCKPTHPNQVPPARFTDTFVKPAGCLQALRKAAGRPPIDKNAPDIDDVIRDLSKEGLAIVRSRVPDLDRFAALVTQLASPTPPSPAPPTPPTSTAPPRARPPRIVATPAAKKKPPRRS
;
A
#
# COMPACT_ATOMS: atom_id res chain seq x y z
N MET A 1 -19.90 -0.73 0.38
CA MET A 1 -18.71 -0.89 1.24
C MET A 1 -17.64 -1.60 0.43
N THR A 2 -16.48 -0.99 0.24
CA THR A 2 -15.39 -1.61 -0.55
C THR A 2 -14.80 -2.81 0.20
N ARG A 3 -14.67 -3.95 -0.49
CA ARG A 3 -14.11 -5.20 0.02
C ARG A 3 -12.78 -5.48 -0.68
N ILE A 4 -11.70 -5.52 0.09
CA ILE A 4 -10.32 -5.62 -0.41
C ILE A 4 -9.72 -6.92 0.08
N LEU A 5 -9.22 -7.73 -0.86
CA LEU A 5 -8.49 -8.95 -0.56
C LEU A 5 -7.00 -8.66 -0.51
N VAL A 6 -6.34 -9.07 0.57
CA VAL A 6 -4.90 -8.93 0.76
C VAL A 6 -4.26 -10.31 0.67
N ALA A 7 -3.43 -10.52 -0.35
CA ALA A 7 -2.66 -11.74 -0.53
C ALA A 7 -1.25 -11.53 -0.01
N TRP A 8 -0.89 -12.22 1.08
CA TRP A 8 0.45 -12.17 1.68
C TRP A 8 1.39 -13.17 1.03
N GLU A 9 2.67 -12.83 0.83
CA GLU A 9 3.65 -13.74 0.23
C GLU A 9 3.76 -15.10 0.91
N ASP A 10 3.59 -15.16 2.24
CA ASP A 10 3.72 -16.36 3.06
C ASP A 10 2.71 -16.34 4.23
N LEU A 11 2.37 -17.52 4.75
CA LEU A 11 1.65 -17.73 6.01
C LEU A 11 2.31 -16.98 7.16
N TYR A 12 3.63 -16.81 7.08
CA TYR A 12 4.40 -16.03 8.02
C TYR A 12 3.73 -14.68 8.34
N PHE A 13 3.14 -13.99 7.37
CA PHE A 13 2.56 -12.65 7.56
C PHE A 13 1.09 -12.63 8.02
N GLN A 14 0.43 -13.78 8.21
CA GLN A 14 -0.99 -13.83 8.60
C GLN A 14 -1.30 -13.13 9.92
N ALA A 15 -0.37 -13.23 10.88
CA ALA A 15 -0.42 -12.55 12.18
C ALA A 15 -0.78 -11.06 12.07
N MET A 16 -0.29 -10.45 10.99
CA MET A 16 -0.42 -9.03 10.77
C MET A 16 -1.79 -8.64 10.23
N ALA A 17 -2.58 -9.57 9.71
CA ALA A 17 -3.93 -9.29 9.21
C ALA A 17 -4.75 -8.55 10.28
N ALA A 18 -4.65 -8.98 11.54
CA ALA A 18 -5.33 -8.33 12.66
C ALA A 18 -4.78 -6.92 12.92
N LEU A 19 -3.46 -6.74 12.91
CA LEU A 19 -2.79 -5.45 13.08
C LEU A 19 -3.20 -4.47 11.97
N VAL A 20 -3.12 -4.89 10.71
CA VAL A 20 -3.48 -4.10 9.54
C VAL A 20 -4.94 -3.68 9.58
N LYS A 21 -5.87 -4.57 9.94
CA LYS A 21 -7.29 -4.21 10.11
C LYS A 21 -7.46 -3.10 11.14
N LYS A 22 -6.70 -3.13 12.26
CA LYS A 22 -6.74 -2.06 13.27
C LYS A 22 -6.16 -0.76 12.76
N VAL A 23 -5.02 -0.80 12.05
CA VAL A 23 -4.40 0.40 11.47
C VAL A 23 -5.31 1.02 10.42
N VAL A 24 -5.90 0.23 9.52
CA VAL A 24 -6.87 0.70 8.52
C VAL A 24 -8.04 1.41 9.20
N ARG A 25 -8.64 0.79 10.23
CA ARG A 25 -9.73 1.43 11.00
C ARG A 25 -9.30 2.73 11.68
N ALA A 26 -8.09 2.78 12.22
CA ALA A 26 -7.56 3.98 12.86
C ALA A 26 -7.21 5.10 11.85
N THR A 27 -6.92 4.74 10.59
CA THR A 27 -6.58 5.69 9.50
C THR A 27 -7.81 6.16 8.72
N ALA A 28 -8.91 5.40 8.73
CA ALA A 28 -10.17 5.81 8.10
C ALA A 28 -10.82 6.94 8.92
N SER A 29 -10.30 8.17 8.80
CA SER A 29 -10.70 9.35 9.59
C SER A 29 -12.10 9.90 9.25
N ARG A 30 -12.89 9.23 8.40
CA ARG A 30 -14.22 9.71 7.98
C ARG A 30 -15.33 8.94 8.69
N PRO A 31 -16.41 9.62 9.12
CA PRO A 31 -17.63 8.94 9.53
C PRO A 31 -18.21 8.20 8.31
N GLY A 32 -18.15 6.87 8.38
CA GLY A 32 -18.56 5.93 7.33
C GLY A 32 -18.01 4.53 7.63
N ASP A 33 -18.47 3.53 6.88
CA ASP A 33 -17.99 2.16 7.04
C ASP A 33 -16.56 2.04 6.49
N PRO A 34 -15.54 1.69 7.31
CA PRO A 34 -14.19 1.46 6.80
C PRO A 34 -14.19 0.29 5.80
N PRO A 35 -13.25 0.23 4.84
CA PRO A 35 -13.20 -0.90 3.92
C PRO A 35 -13.08 -2.23 4.65
N THR A 36 -13.76 -3.26 4.14
CA THR A 36 -13.58 -4.62 4.63
C THR A 36 -12.27 -5.16 4.08
N VAL A 37 -11.32 -5.42 4.96
CA VAL A 37 -10.04 -6.04 4.59
C VAL A 37 -10.10 -7.54 4.90
N LEU A 38 -9.94 -8.35 3.87
CA LEU A 38 -9.83 -9.81 3.96
C LEU A 38 -8.38 -10.21 3.72
N SER A 39 -7.95 -11.29 4.37
CA SER A 39 -6.56 -11.76 4.25
C SER A 39 -6.55 -13.17 3.73
N PHE A 40 -5.61 -13.41 2.83
CA PHE A 40 -5.35 -14.69 2.22
C PHE A 40 -3.83 -14.86 2.12
N SER A 41 -3.35 -16.10 2.26
CA SER A 41 -1.96 -16.44 1.99
C SER A 41 -1.95 -17.57 0.96
N PRO A 42 -1.44 -17.36 -0.27
CA PRO A 42 -1.14 -18.45 -1.17
C PRO A 42 -0.26 -19.49 -0.47
N LYS A 43 -0.52 -20.77 -0.75
CA LYS A 43 0.39 -21.84 -0.35
C LYS A 43 1.65 -21.72 -1.23
N GLY A 44 2.79 -21.41 -0.60
CA GLY A 44 4.09 -21.28 -1.24
C GLY A 44 4.52 -19.83 -1.44
N ASN A 45 5.79 -19.56 -1.11
CA ASN A 45 6.40 -18.21 -1.15
C ASN A 45 6.27 -17.59 -2.55
N GLY A 46 5.57 -16.47 -2.64
CA GLY A 46 5.61 -15.62 -3.84
C GLY A 46 4.88 -16.16 -5.07
N ASN A 47 3.93 -17.10 -4.91
CA ASN A 47 3.12 -17.62 -6.03
C ASN A 47 2.02 -16.63 -6.49
N PHE A 48 2.38 -15.35 -6.59
CA PHE A 48 1.46 -14.28 -6.95
C PHE A 48 0.99 -14.40 -8.39
N GLU A 49 1.82 -14.89 -9.32
CA GLU A 49 1.43 -15.11 -10.72
C GLU A 49 0.21 -16.04 -10.82
N ARG A 50 0.31 -17.24 -10.24
CA ARG A 50 -0.83 -18.17 -10.17
C ARG A 50 -2.02 -17.55 -9.45
N TYR A 51 -1.76 -16.74 -8.42
CA TYR A 51 -2.83 -16.12 -7.66
C TYR A 51 -3.61 -15.09 -8.49
N VAL A 52 -2.94 -14.18 -9.18
CA VAL A 52 -3.59 -13.17 -10.03
C VAL A 52 -4.20 -13.79 -11.28
N HIS A 53 -3.56 -14.83 -11.83
CA HIS A 53 -4.02 -15.48 -13.06
C HIS A 53 -5.20 -16.43 -12.82
N ASP A 54 -5.10 -17.32 -11.82
CA ASP A 54 -6.09 -18.38 -11.62
C ASP A 54 -7.05 -18.08 -10.47
N THR A 55 -6.55 -17.55 -9.35
CA THR A 55 -7.38 -17.48 -8.13
C THR A 55 -8.25 -16.23 -8.12
N TRP A 56 -7.68 -15.07 -8.45
CA TRP A 56 -8.38 -13.80 -8.44
C TRP A 56 -9.66 -13.78 -9.30
N PRO A 57 -9.66 -14.27 -10.56
CA PRO A 57 -10.89 -14.32 -11.36
C PRO A 57 -12.00 -15.15 -10.72
N ASN A 58 -11.64 -16.21 -10.00
CA ASN A 58 -12.59 -17.13 -9.38
C ASN A 58 -13.18 -16.58 -8.07
N VAL A 59 -12.36 -15.91 -7.25
CA VAL A 59 -12.79 -15.41 -5.93
C VAL A 59 -13.40 -14.02 -6.00
N ARG A 60 -13.08 -13.19 -7.01
CA ARG A 60 -13.55 -11.80 -7.08
C ARG A 60 -15.07 -11.67 -6.98
N GLY A 61 -15.81 -12.46 -7.76
CA GLY A 61 -17.28 -12.35 -7.78
C GLY A 61 -17.98 -12.97 -6.56
N LYS A 62 -17.33 -13.92 -5.89
CA LYS A 62 -17.96 -14.77 -4.86
C LYS A 62 -17.44 -14.53 -3.45
N GLY A 63 -16.25 -13.96 -3.29
CA GLY A 63 -15.55 -13.82 -2.02
C GLY A 63 -14.77 -15.07 -1.63
N LEU A 64 -14.41 -15.14 -0.36
CA LEU A 64 -13.77 -16.31 0.24
C LEU A 64 -14.84 -17.24 0.82
N SER A 65 -14.53 -18.53 1.00
CA SER A 65 -15.47 -19.46 1.63
C SER A 65 -15.87 -19.06 3.06
N THR A 66 -14.94 -18.46 3.79
CA THR A 66 -15.15 -17.96 5.17
C THR A 66 -15.78 -16.56 5.21
N ASP A 67 -15.79 -15.84 4.09
CA ASP A 67 -16.34 -14.48 4.00
C ASP A 67 -16.88 -14.26 2.56
N PRO A 68 -18.08 -14.78 2.28
CA PRO A 68 -18.67 -14.70 0.95
C PRO A 68 -19.09 -13.26 0.61
N GLY A 69 -19.10 -12.97 -0.68
CA GLY A 69 -19.49 -11.66 -1.23
C GLY A 69 -18.41 -11.07 -2.12
N PRO A 70 -18.80 -10.24 -3.10
CA PRO A 70 -17.89 -9.73 -4.12
C PRO A 70 -16.74 -8.92 -3.51
N LEU A 71 -15.62 -8.90 -4.23
CA LEU A 71 -14.39 -8.21 -3.89
C LEU A 71 -14.11 -7.16 -4.96
N ASP A 72 -13.67 -5.98 -4.54
CA ASP A 72 -13.42 -4.85 -5.42
C ASP A 72 -11.96 -4.82 -5.88
N HIS A 73 -11.03 -5.06 -4.96
CA HIS A 73 -9.60 -4.97 -5.19
C HIS A 73 -8.82 -6.16 -4.59
N LEU A 74 -7.68 -6.43 -5.22
CA LEU A 74 -6.65 -7.33 -4.74
C LEU A 74 -5.36 -6.54 -4.47
N VAL A 75 -4.81 -6.67 -3.27
CA VAL A 75 -3.48 -6.16 -2.90
C VAL A 75 -2.57 -7.35 -2.62
N CYS A 76 -1.53 -7.54 -3.44
CA CYS A 76 -0.49 -8.53 -3.22
C CYS A 76 0.66 -7.91 -2.44
N VAL A 77 1.06 -8.52 -1.33
CA VAL A 77 2.04 -7.98 -0.40
C VAL A 77 3.27 -8.87 -0.34
N VAL A 78 4.42 -8.33 -0.77
CA VAL A 78 5.69 -9.06 -0.90
C VAL A 78 6.75 -8.51 0.05
N ASP A 79 7.65 -9.38 0.51
CA ASP A 79 8.87 -9.04 1.21
C ASP A 79 9.86 -8.34 0.27
N GLY A 80 10.14 -7.07 0.55
CA GLY A 80 11.05 -6.25 -0.24
C GLY A 80 12.49 -6.76 -0.25
N ASP A 81 12.92 -7.50 0.77
CA ASP A 81 14.28 -8.05 0.82
C ASP A 81 14.46 -9.19 -0.19
N ARG A 82 13.35 -9.86 -0.57
CA ARG A 82 13.31 -11.02 -1.48
C ARG A 82 12.70 -10.69 -2.85
N LEU A 83 12.24 -9.46 -3.05
CA LEU A 83 11.56 -9.05 -4.28
C LEU A 83 12.39 -9.29 -5.55
N HIS A 84 13.71 -9.11 -5.48
CA HIS A 84 14.63 -9.35 -6.60
C HIS A 84 14.73 -10.83 -7.00
N ASP A 85 14.41 -11.77 -6.09
CA ASP A 85 14.34 -13.21 -6.41
C ASP A 85 13.09 -13.51 -7.28
N LEU A 86 12.01 -12.76 -7.07
CA LEU A 86 10.76 -12.87 -7.84
C LEU A 86 10.81 -12.05 -9.14
N LEU A 87 11.39 -10.84 -9.09
CA LEU A 87 11.52 -9.92 -10.20
C LEU A 87 13.00 -9.51 -10.36
N PRO A 88 13.80 -10.26 -11.16
CA PRO A 88 15.23 -9.97 -11.34
C PRO A 88 15.56 -8.57 -11.87
N ALA A 89 14.60 -7.89 -12.51
CA ALA A 89 14.74 -6.50 -12.98
C ALA A 89 14.68 -5.47 -11.83
N VAL A 90 14.11 -5.83 -10.68
CA VAL A 90 14.09 -4.98 -9.48
C VAL A 90 15.45 -5.09 -8.81
N ALA A 91 16.14 -3.95 -8.64
CA ALA A 91 17.39 -3.92 -7.90
C ALA A 91 17.19 -4.41 -6.45
N LYS A 92 18.22 -5.02 -5.86
CA LYS A 92 18.22 -5.38 -4.44
C LYS A 92 17.97 -4.13 -3.58
N ARG A 93 17.30 -4.33 -2.44
CA ARG A 93 17.09 -3.26 -1.45
C ARG A 93 18.45 -2.61 -1.10
N PRO A 94 18.57 -1.28 -1.22
CA PRO A 94 19.81 -0.59 -0.88
C PRO A 94 20.06 -0.67 0.63
N SER A 95 21.34 -0.75 1.01
CA SER A 95 21.76 -0.71 2.41
C SER A 95 21.77 0.70 3.01
N ASP A 96 21.87 1.73 2.17
CA ASP A 96 21.78 3.13 2.59
C ASP A 96 20.31 3.50 2.86
N PRO A 97 19.93 3.85 4.11
CA PRO A 97 18.58 4.27 4.44
C PRO A 97 18.06 5.43 3.59
N ALA A 98 18.92 6.35 3.12
CA ALA A 98 18.49 7.48 2.27
C ALA A 98 18.01 7.02 0.88
N ALA A 99 18.56 5.92 0.36
CA ALA A 99 18.19 5.35 -0.93
C ALA A 99 16.96 4.42 -0.88
N VAL A 100 16.49 4.03 0.32
CA VAL A 100 15.37 3.07 0.47
C VAL A 100 14.05 3.65 -0.05
N ALA A 101 13.73 4.91 0.26
CA ALA A 101 12.46 5.51 -0.16
C ALA A 101 12.27 5.57 -1.69
N PRO A 102 13.23 6.09 -2.50
CA PRO A 102 13.10 6.08 -3.95
C PRO A 102 13.10 4.65 -4.53
N TRP A 103 13.92 3.75 -3.99
CA TRP A 103 13.89 2.33 -4.38
C TRP A 103 12.52 1.71 -4.16
N LEU A 104 11.91 1.92 -2.99
CA LEU A 104 10.62 1.34 -2.63
C LEU A 104 9.51 1.81 -3.57
N ALA A 105 9.46 3.11 -3.87
CA ALA A 105 8.48 3.66 -4.81
C ALA A 105 8.62 3.03 -6.20
N GLN A 106 9.85 2.85 -6.69
CA GLN A 106 10.10 2.20 -7.97
C GLN A 106 9.75 0.71 -7.94
N ALA A 107 10.11 0.01 -6.87
CA ALA A 107 9.86 -1.42 -6.68
C ALA A 107 8.36 -1.73 -6.66
N GLU A 108 7.54 -0.92 -5.98
CA GLU A 108 6.08 -1.09 -5.95
C GLU A 108 5.42 -0.88 -7.32
N VAL A 109 5.90 0.10 -8.10
CA VAL A 109 5.43 0.30 -9.48
C VAL A 109 5.77 -0.90 -10.34
N GLN A 110 7.03 -1.37 -10.30
CA GLN A 110 7.46 -2.53 -11.09
C GLN A 110 6.68 -3.79 -10.69
N PHE A 111 6.52 -4.04 -9.39
CA PHE A 111 5.77 -5.19 -8.89
C PHE A 111 4.29 -5.12 -9.29
N THR A 112 3.66 -3.94 -9.17
CA THR A 112 2.27 -3.74 -9.60
C THR A 112 2.10 -3.98 -11.09
N THR A 113 3.00 -3.44 -11.92
CA THR A 113 2.98 -3.66 -13.38
C THR A 113 3.12 -5.15 -13.71
N TRP A 114 4.09 -5.83 -13.09
CA TRP A 114 4.33 -7.26 -13.28
C TRP A 114 3.11 -8.12 -12.91
N LEU A 115 2.39 -7.78 -11.83
CA LEU A 115 1.13 -8.45 -11.44
C LEU A 115 0.03 -8.24 -12.49
N ARG A 116 -0.09 -7.02 -13.01
CA ARG A 116 -1.13 -6.63 -13.97
C ARG A 116 -0.94 -7.28 -15.33
N GLU A 117 0.30 -7.41 -15.78
CA GLU A 117 0.66 -8.11 -17.03
C GLU A 117 0.29 -9.60 -17.00
N ARG A 118 0.15 -10.18 -15.80
CA ARG A 118 -0.24 -11.60 -15.59
C ARG A 118 -1.74 -11.80 -15.40
N CYS A 119 -2.52 -10.72 -15.39
CA CYS A 119 -3.98 -10.85 -15.32
C CYS A 119 -4.50 -11.39 -16.66
N PRO A 120 -5.40 -12.39 -16.67
CA PRO A 120 -5.92 -12.94 -17.90
C PRO A 120 -6.81 -11.89 -18.60
N PRO A 121 -6.77 -11.77 -19.93
CA PRO A 121 -7.57 -10.78 -20.66
C PRO A 121 -9.08 -10.89 -20.42
N SER A 122 -9.57 -12.11 -20.16
CA SER A 122 -10.97 -12.40 -19.84
C SER A 122 -11.32 -12.29 -18.34
N GLY A 123 -10.34 -11.93 -17.51
CA GLY A 123 -10.50 -11.82 -16.06
C GLY A 123 -11.03 -10.47 -15.60
N PRO A 124 -10.98 -10.22 -14.28
CA PRO A 124 -11.23 -8.90 -13.73
C PRO A 124 -10.31 -7.83 -14.34
N PRO A 125 -10.72 -6.54 -14.35
CA PRO A 125 -9.86 -5.46 -14.84
C PRO A 125 -8.53 -5.46 -14.07
N ALA A 126 -7.41 -5.43 -14.79
CA ALA A 126 -6.08 -5.41 -14.18
C ALA A 126 -5.87 -4.22 -13.24
N THR A 127 -6.61 -3.12 -13.44
CA THR A 127 -6.65 -1.95 -12.54
C THR A 127 -7.15 -2.27 -11.12
N THR A 128 -7.78 -3.43 -10.91
CA THR A 128 -8.20 -3.91 -9.58
C THR A 128 -7.08 -4.60 -8.79
N VAL A 129 -5.94 -4.90 -9.43
CA VAL A 129 -4.79 -5.58 -8.83
C VAL A 129 -3.69 -4.56 -8.51
N HIS A 130 -3.15 -4.65 -7.30
CA HIS A 130 -2.14 -3.74 -6.76
C HIS A 130 -1.01 -4.52 -6.08
N GLY A 131 0.23 -4.10 -6.28
CA GLY A 131 1.39 -4.58 -5.53
C GLY A 131 1.72 -3.66 -4.36
N PHE A 132 2.15 -4.24 -3.24
CA PHE A 132 2.67 -3.52 -2.08
C PHE A 132 3.94 -4.22 -1.59
N VAL A 133 4.97 -3.44 -1.28
CA VAL A 133 6.27 -3.97 -0.86
C VAL A 133 6.50 -3.65 0.61
N LEU A 134 6.75 -4.68 1.42
CA LEU A 134 7.10 -4.53 2.83
C LEU A 134 8.61 -4.37 2.99
N ARG A 135 9.04 -3.38 3.76
CA ARG A 135 10.46 -3.25 4.14
C ARG A 135 10.82 -3.99 5.42
N TRP A 136 9.86 -4.68 6.03
CA TRP A 136 9.96 -5.16 7.39
C TRP A 136 9.30 -6.53 7.54
N SER A 137 9.73 -7.27 8.56
CA SER A 137 9.27 -8.63 8.90
C SER A 137 8.52 -8.65 10.24
N ARG A 138 7.89 -9.76 10.64
CA ARG A 138 7.28 -9.83 11.98
C ARG A 138 8.27 -9.52 13.11
N GLU A 139 9.53 -9.94 12.99
CA GLU A 139 10.56 -9.57 13.96
C GLU A 139 10.81 -8.07 13.99
N SER A 140 10.65 -7.35 12.88
CA SER A 140 10.70 -5.88 12.88
C SER A 140 9.56 -5.28 13.69
N LEU A 141 8.34 -5.82 13.59
CA LEU A 141 7.19 -5.37 14.39
C LEU A 141 7.41 -5.61 15.88
N VAL A 142 7.95 -6.78 16.23
CA VAL A 142 8.31 -7.15 17.60
C VAL A 142 9.40 -6.23 18.13
N LEU A 143 10.49 -6.02 17.37
CA LEU A 143 11.57 -5.13 17.75
C LEU A 143 11.12 -3.66 17.83
N ALA A 144 10.17 -3.23 17.00
CA ALA A 144 9.55 -1.91 17.09
C ALA A 144 8.81 -1.69 18.42
N GLY A 145 8.45 -2.75 19.14
CA GLY A 145 7.88 -2.69 20.49
C GLY A 145 8.85 -3.08 21.60
N TYR A 146 10.17 -3.09 21.37
CA TYR A 146 11.17 -3.62 22.33
C TYR A 146 11.09 -3.03 23.75
N ASP A 147 10.62 -1.79 23.89
CA ASP A 147 10.47 -1.06 25.14
C ASP A 147 9.05 -1.07 25.72
N GLN A 148 8.15 -1.89 25.16
CA GLN A 148 6.76 -2.04 25.62
C GLN A 148 6.61 -3.19 26.62
N PRO A 149 5.67 -3.11 27.58
CA PRO A 149 5.43 -4.17 28.55
C PRO A 149 5.17 -5.55 27.91
N SER A 150 4.42 -5.62 26.81
CA SER A 150 4.14 -6.88 26.12
C SER A 150 5.39 -7.55 25.55
N PHE A 151 6.41 -6.80 25.16
CA PHE A 151 7.66 -7.38 24.69
C PHE A 151 8.35 -8.15 25.81
N ALA A 152 8.50 -7.53 26.98
CA ALA A 152 9.09 -8.17 28.14
C ALA A 152 8.25 -9.34 28.65
N ALA A 153 6.93 -9.16 28.75
CA ALA A 153 6.01 -10.17 29.27
C ALA A 153 5.96 -11.44 28.40
N ARG A 154 5.99 -11.29 27.07
CA ARG A 154 5.85 -12.42 26.13
C ARG A 154 7.19 -13.05 25.76
N LEU A 155 8.25 -12.26 25.60
CA LEU A 155 9.56 -12.80 25.22
C LEU A 155 10.46 -13.12 26.42
N GLY A 156 10.06 -12.68 27.63
CA GLY A 156 10.87 -12.84 28.83
C GLY A 156 12.17 -12.07 28.76
N VAL A 157 12.18 -10.93 28.07
CA VAL A 157 13.33 -10.04 27.85
C VAL A 157 13.05 -8.71 28.52
N ASP A 158 13.64 -8.49 29.69
CA ASP A 158 13.61 -7.20 30.36
C ASP A 158 14.74 -6.31 29.83
N VAL A 159 14.41 -5.26 29.09
CA VAL A 159 15.39 -4.33 28.51
C VAL A 159 16.10 -3.47 29.56
N ALA A 160 15.58 -3.39 30.79
CA ALA A 160 16.26 -2.72 31.90
C ALA A 160 17.33 -3.60 32.54
N GLN A 161 17.32 -4.92 32.30
CA GLN A 161 18.36 -5.83 32.77
C GLN A 161 19.69 -5.48 32.10
N ARG A 162 20.73 -5.22 32.89
CA ARG A 162 22.05 -4.77 32.41
C ARG A 162 22.59 -5.59 31.23
N THR A 163 22.57 -6.92 31.33
CA THR A 163 23.07 -7.80 30.25
C THR A 163 22.30 -7.64 28.94
N VAL A 164 20.99 -7.38 29.03
CA VAL A 164 20.13 -7.15 27.86
C VAL A 164 20.39 -5.76 27.28
N ALA A 165 20.53 -4.73 28.12
CA ALA A 165 20.85 -3.37 27.69
C ALA A 165 22.23 -3.29 27.00
N ASP A 166 23.23 -3.98 27.55
CA ASP A 166 24.56 -4.10 26.95
C ASP A 166 24.45 -4.79 25.58
N MET A 167 23.71 -5.91 25.50
CA MET A 167 23.50 -6.63 24.24
C MET A 167 22.76 -5.79 23.19
N LEU A 168 21.77 -5.01 23.61
CA LEU A 168 21.00 -4.13 22.73
C LEU A 168 21.89 -3.03 22.14
N SER A 169 22.87 -2.54 22.92
CA SER A 169 23.83 -1.54 22.48
C SER A 169 24.91 -2.11 21.55
N GLU A 170 25.39 -3.33 21.82
CA GLU A 170 26.50 -3.93 21.09
C GLU A 170 26.08 -4.63 19.80
N PHE A 171 24.94 -5.33 19.81
CA PHE A 171 24.58 -6.29 18.76
C PHE A 171 23.47 -5.78 17.84
N CYS A 172 22.57 -4.95 18.34
CA CYS A 172 21.53 -4.32 17.51
C CYS A 172 22.12 -3.08 16.82
N LYS A 173 23.07 -3.33 15.91
CA LYS A 173 23.74 -2.33 15.07
C LYS A 173 22.85 -1.89 13.90
N PRO A 174 23.06 -0.69 13.33
CA PRO A 174 24.15 0.26 13.60
C PRO A 174 23.98 1.15 14.84
N THR A 175 22.84 1.10 15.53
CA THR A 175 22.51 2.05 16.61
C THR A 175 21.44 1.45 17.52
N HIS A 176 21.43 1.79 18.81
CA HIS A 176 20.43 1.30 19.76
C HIS A 176 19.01 1.73 19.33
N PRO A 177 17.95 0.89 19.47
CA PRO A 177 16.59 1.20 19.00
C PRO A 177 16.01 2.56 19.44
N ASN A 178 16.27 3.01 20.68
CA ASN A 178 15.84 4.34 21.17
C ASN A 178 16.50 5.54 20.47
N GLN A 179 17.65 5.35 19.83
CA GLN A 179 18.42 6.40 19.16
C GLN A 179 18.01 6.54 17.69
N VAL A 180 17.19 5.63 17.17
CA VAL A 180 16.73 5.67 15.78
C VAL A 180 15.44 6.50 15.71
N PRO A 181 15.38 7.56 14.88
CA PRO A 181 14.13 8.26 14.62
C PRO A 181 13.05 7.28 14.17
N PRO A 182 11.80 7.36 14.69
CA PRO A 182 10.78 6.36 14.39
C PRO A 182 10.59 6.09 12.88
N ALA A 183 10.56 7.16 12.07
CA ALA A 183 10.40 7.06 10.62
C ALA A 183 11.52 6.29 9.89
N ARG A 184 12.68 6.07 10.54
CA ARG A 184 13.86 5.38 9.98
C ARG A 184 14.06 4.00 10.56
N PHE A 185 13.24 3.58 11.53
CA PHE A 185 13.45 2.36 12.29
C PHE A 185 13.51 1.10 11.42
N THR A 186 12.55 0.91 10.51
CA THR A 186 12.55 -0.22 9.56
C THR A 186 13.66 -0.16 8.52
N ASP A 187 14.21 1.02 8.24
CA ASP A 187 15.34 1.19 7.32
C ASP A 187 16.67 0.85 8.00
N THR A 188 16.76 1.09 9.31
CA THR A 188 17.96 0.85 10.12
C THR A 188 18.11 -0.63 10.50
N PHE A 189 17.02 -1.32 10.85
CA PHE A 189 17.06 -2.71 11.33
C PHE A 189 16.60 -3.71 10.27
N VAL A 190 17.42 -3.93 9.22
CA VAL A 190 17.10 -4.84 8.10
C VAL A 190 17.15 -6.33 8.50
N LYS A 191 17.84 -6.70 9.58
CA LYS A 191 17.94 -8.09 10.08
C LYS A 191 17.49 -8.23 11.54
N PRO A 192 16.21 -7.91 11.83
CA PRO A 192 15.70 -7.85 13.20
C PRO A 192 15.77 -9.20 13.95
N ALA A 193 15.71 -10.33 13.25
CA ALA A 193 15.77 -11.66 13.86
C ALA A 193 17.07 -11.89 14.64
N GLY A 194 18.22 -11.45 14.11
CA GLY A 194 19.51 -11.58 14.81
C GLY A 194 19.55 -10.77 16.11
N CYS A 195 18.99 -9.56 16.09
CA CYS A 195 18.85 -8.73 17.29
C CYS A 195 17.94 -9.41 18.33
N LEU A 196 16.77 -9.92 17.94
CA LEU A 196 15.87 -10.62 18.87
C LEU A 196 16.51 -11.89 19.47
N GLN A 197 17.25 -12.67 18.68
CA GLN A 197 17.97 -13.85 19.16
C GLN A 197 19.05 -13.47 20.18
N ALA A 198 19.81 -12.41 19.91
CA ALA A 198 20.83 -11.91 20.82
C ALA A 198 20.23 -11.43 22.16
N LEU A 199 19.14 -10.67 22.10
CA LEU A 199 18.42 -10.20 23.30
C LEU A 199 17.90 -11.35 24.15
N ARG A 200 17.28 -12.36 23.53
CA ARG A 200 16.82 -13.57 24.24
C ARG A 200 17.98 -14.32 24.89
N LYS A 201 19.09 -14.48 24.17
CA LYS A 201 20.30 -15.10 24.72
C LYS A 201 20.82 -14.32 25.94
N ALA A 202 20.85 -12.99 25.88
CA ALA A 202 21.29 -12.14 27.00
C ALA A 202 20.34 -12.19 28.22
N ALA A 203 19.06 -12.49 27.98
CA ALA A 203 18.05 -12.74 29.01
C ALA A 203 18.03 -14.20 29.51
N GLY A 204 18.95 -15.06 29.07
CA GLY A 204 18.99 -16.48 29.44
C GLY A 204 17.81 -17.28 28.89
N ARG A 205 17.20 -16.84 27.78
CA ARG A 205 16.06 -17.49 27.13
C ARG A 205 16.52 -18.32 25.92
N PRO A 206 15.81 -19.42 25.60
CA PRO A 206 16.07 -20.17 24.38
C PRO A 206 15.80 -19.30 23.13
N PRO A 207 16.45 -19.61 21.99
CA PRO A 207 16.18 -18.93 20.73
C PRO A 207 14.70 -19.08 20.35
N ILE A 208 14.18 -18.11 19.60
CA ILE A 208 12.81 -18.13 19.10
C ILE A 208 12.81 -18.61 17.65
N ASP A 209 11.99 -19.61 17.37
CA ASP A 209 11.79 -20.10 16.00
C ASP A 209 11.00 -19.07 15.18
N LYS A 210 11.23 -19.06 13.86
CA LYS A 210 10.54 -18.14 12.93
C LYS A 210 9.01 -18.22 13.06
N ASN A 211 8.46 -19.41 13.30
CA ASN A 211 7.02 -19.64 13.41
C ASN A 211 6.54 -19.80 14.86
N ALA A 212 7.32 -19.32 15.84
CA ALA A 212 6.94 -19.44 17.24
C ALA A 212 5.67 -18.61 17.54
N PRO A 213 4.66 -19.19 18.22
CA PRO A 213 3.44 -18.48 18.63
C PRO A 213 3.72 -17.22 19.46
N ASP A 214 4.81 -17.20 20.22
CA ASP A 214 5.23 -16.05 21.02
C ASP A 214 5.39 -14.77 20.17
N ILE A 215 5.90 -14.87 18.94
CA ILE A 215 6.01 -13.71 18.03
C ILE A 215 4.61 -13.19 17.67
N ASP A 216 3.67 -14.09 17.39
CA ASP A 216 2.28 -13.74 17.07
C ASP A 216 1.57 -13.07 18.25
N ASP A 217 1.80 -13.59 19.45
CA ASP A 217 1.21 -13.07 20.68
C ASP A 217 1.77 -11.70 21.06
N VAL A 218 3.08 -11.48 20.91
CA VAL A 218 3.68 -10.14 21.05
C VAL A 218 3.02 -9.17 20.09
N ILE A 219 2.93 -9.49 18.79
CA ILE A 219 2.34 -8.59 17.79
C ILE A 219 0.88 -8.30 18.13
N ARG A 220 0.13 -9.31 18.58
CA ARG A 220 -1.26 -9.17 18.99
C ARG A 220 -1.41 -8.22 20.17
N ASP A 221 -0.56 -8.32 21.17
CA ASP A 221 -0.65 -7.46 22.35
C ASP A 221 -0.11 -6.05 22.09
N LEU A 222 0.99 -5.92 21.35
CA LEU A 222 1.48 -4.63 20.82
C LEU A 222 0.40 -3.90 20.02
N SER A 223 -0.43 -4.63 19.26
CA SER A 223 -1.56 -4.05 18.52
C SER A 223 -2.71 -3.54 19.41
N LYS A 224 -2.71 -3.86 20.71
CA LYS A 224 -3.72 -3.40 21.68
C LYS A 224 -3.18 -2.25 22.53
N GLU A 225 -1.98 -2.40 23.09
CA GLU A 225 -1.43 -1.44 24.05
C GLU A 225 -0.52 -0.36 23.41
N GLY A 226 0.17 -0.72 22.32
CA GLY A 226 1.30 0.03 21.79
C GLY A 226 1.14 0.46 20.34
N LEU A 227 -0.08 0.43 19.78
CA LEU A 227 -0.31 0.58 18.35
C LEU A 227 0.27 1.88 17.78
N ALA A 228 0.13 3.00 18.47
CA ALA A 228 0.66 4.28 18.02
C ALA A 228 2.20 4.29 17.92
N ILE A 229 2.88 3.69 18.91
CA ILE A 229 4.34 3.58 18.93
C ILE A 229 4.82 2.66 17.80
N VAL A 230 4.19 1.48 17.65
CA VAL A 230 4.52 0.56 16.55
C VAL A 230 4.29 1.21 15.19
N ARG A 231 3.18 1.92 14.98
CA ARG A 231 2.92 2.66 13.73
C ARG A 231 4.00 3.69 13.45
N SER A 232 4.41 4.47 14.47
CA SER A 232 5.46 5.49 14.30
C SER A 232 6.82 4.91 13.87
N ARG A 233 7.14 3.69 14.32
CA ARG A 233 8.38 2.96 14.00
C ARG A 233 8.27 2.09 12.75
N VAL A 234 7.05 1.81 12.28
CA VAL A 234 6.79 0.95 11.12
C VAL A 234 5.88 1.70 10.14
N PRO A 235 6.42 2.71 9.44
CA PRO A 235 5.63 3.63 8.62
C PRO A 235 4.91 2.96 7.43
N ASP A 236 5.34 1.76 7.05
CA ASP A 236 4.68 0.94 6.04
C ASP A 236 3.27 0.48 6.47
N LEU A 237 2.97 0.39 7.77
CA LEU A 237 1.61 0.13 8.24
C LEU A 237 0.66 1.27 7.84
N ASP A 238 1.14 2.51 7.98
CA ASP A 238 0.37 3.69 7.61
C ASP A 238 0.28 3.85 6.09
N ARG A 239 1.35 3.54 5.35
CA ARG A 239 1.32 3.49 3.88
C ARG A 239 0.30 2.47 3.37
N PHE A 240 0.29 1.27 3.94
CA PHE A 240 -0.67 0.24 3.57
C PHE A 240 -2.10 0.68 3.87
N ALA A 241 -2.33 1.25 5.06
CA ALA A 241 -3.65 1.75 5.43
C ALA A 241 -4.11 2.91 4.54
N ALA A 242 -3.19 3.80 4.13
CA ALA A 242 -3.47 4.88 3.18
C ALA A 242 -3.86 4.32 1.80
N LEU A 243 -3.13 3.32 1.28
CA LEU A 243 -3.50 2.63 0.04
C LEU A 243 -4.91 2.03 0.13
N VAL A 244 -5.19 1.25 1.18
CA VAL A 244 -6.50 0.63 1.38
C VAL A 244 -7.62 1.66 1.47
N THR A 245 -7.38 2.79 2.15
CA THR A 245 -8.35 3.89 2.27
C THR A 245 -8.55 4.62 0.93
N GLN A 246 -7.48 4.79 0.15
CA GLN A 246 -7.54 5.37 -1.19
C GLN A 246 -8.36 4.49 -2.14
N LEU A 247 -8.14 3.17 -2.12
CA LEU A 247 -8.91 2.21 -2.93
C LEU A 247 -10.39 2.17 -2.52
N ALA A 248 -10.69 2.45 -1.26
CA ALA A 248 -12.07 2.54 -0.76
C ALA A 248 -12.76 3.87 -1.09
N SER A 249 -11.99 4.89 -1.49
CA SER A 249 -12.55 6.20 -1.83
C SER A 249 -13.16 6.14 -3.23
N PRO A 250 -14.40 6.63 -3.42
CA PRO A 250 -14.96 6.74 -4.76
C PRO A 250 -14.04 7.62 -5.60
N THR A 251 -13.51 7.10 -6.70
CA THR A 251 -12.79 7.90 -7.69
C THR A 251 -13.68 9.08 -8.06
N PRO A 252 -13.22 10.34 -7.92
CA PRO A 252 -13.99 11.46 -8.46
C PRO A 252 -14.28 11.15 -9.93
N PRO A 253 -15.49 11.38 -10.44
CA PRO A 253 -15.73 11.26 -11.86
C PRO A 253 -14.66 12.10 -12.56
N SER A 254 -13.93 11.48 -13.49
CA SER A 254 -12.99 12.19 -14.35
C SER A 254 -13.71 13.43 -14.87
N PRO A 255 -13.14 14.65 -14.76
CA PRO A 255 -13.80 15.83 -15.31
C PRO A 255 -14.17 15.50 -16.75
N ALA A 256 -15.44 15.72 -17.09
CA ALA A 256 -15.91 15.52 -18.44
C ALA A 256 -14.93 16.22 -19.38
N PRO A 257 -14.54 15.59 -20.51
CA PRO A 257 -13.74 16.27 -21.53
C PRO A 257 -14.35 17.65 -21.76
N PRO A 258 -13.56 18.73 -21.79
CA PRO A 258 -14.10 20.04 -22.06
C PRO A 258 -14.95 19.93 -23.33
N THR A 259 -16.22 20.31 -23.21
CA THR A 259 -17.14 20.34 -24.34
C THR A 259 -16.41 21.09 -25.45
N PRO A 260 -16.21 20.49 -26.64
CA PRO A 260 -15.60 21.22 -27.74
C PRO A 260 -16.38 22.53 -27.88
N PRO A 261 -15.69 23.67 -28.06
CA PRO A 261 -16.37 24.95 -28.15
C PRO A 261 -17.45 24.81 -29.23
N THR A 262 -18.69 25.06 -28.84
CA THR A 262 -19.80 25.12 -29.77
C THR A 262 -19.36 26.08 -30.87
N SER A 263 -19.05 25.53 -32.05
CA SER A 263 -18.79 26.33 -33.23
C SER A 263 -20.05 27.14 -33.46
N THR A 264 -20.00 28.38 -33.01
CA THR A 264 -21.04 29.35 -33.29
C THR A 264 -20.81 29.64 -34.76
N ALA A 265 -21.55 28.94 -35.62
CA ALA A 265 -21.54 29.23 -37.05
C ALA A 265 -21.71 30.75 -37.20
N PRO A 266 -20.83 31.44 -37.94
CA PRO A 266 -20.97 32.86 -38.13
C PRO A 266 -22.36 33.14 -38.71
N PRO A 267 -23.05 34.19 -38.23
CA PRO A 267 -24.37 34.52 -38.72
C PRO A 267 -24.30 34.66 -40.24
N ARG A 268 -25.10 33.87 -40.96
CA ARG A 268 -25.24 33.98 -42.42
C ARG A 268 -25.48 35.44 -42.76
N ALA A 269 -24.54 36.04 -43.49
CA ALA A 269 -24.67 37.38 -44.01
C ALA A 269 -25.99 37.47 -44.80
N ARG A 270 -26.88 38.35 -44.33
CA ARG A 270 -28.13 38.67 -45.00
C ARG A 270 -27.77 39.34 -46.33
N PRO A 271 -28.25 38.88 -47.49
CA PRO A 271 -27.96 39.55 -48.74
C PRO A 271 -28.50 41.00 -48.70
N PRO A 272 -27.74 41.99 -49.20
CA PRO A 272 -28.16 43.37 -49.19
C PRO A 272 -29.43 43.55 -50.03
N ARG A 273 -30.42 44.20 -49.42
CA ARG A 273 -31.67 44.62 -50.07
C ARG A 273 -31.32 45.70 -51.09
N ILE A 274 -31.46 45.39 -52.37
CA ILE A 274 -31.33 46.37 -53.46
C ILE A 274 -32.40 47.44 -53.27
N VAL A 275 -31.99 48.65 -52.90
CA VAL A 275 -32.84 49.84 -52.87
C VAL A 275 -32.83 50.43 -54.27
N ALA A 276 -33.97 50.34 -54.96
CA ALA A 276 -34.17 50.98 -56.26
C ALA A 276 -34.12 52.51 -56.10
N THR A 277 -33.18 53.16 -56.78
CA THR A 277 -33.11 54.62 -56.88
C THR A 277 -34.22 55.12 -57.82
N PRO A 278 -35.03 56.13 -57.43
CA PRO A 278 -36.03 56.70 -58.33
C PRO A 278 -35.38 57.49 -59.47
N ALA A 279 -35.90 57.29 -60.67
CA ALA A 279 -35.48 57.93 -61.90
C ALA A 279 -35.60 59.47 -61.83
N ALA A 280 -34.52 60.17 -62.16
CA ALA A 280 -34.52 61.61 -62.36
C ALA A 280 -35.26 61.97 -63.67
N LYS A 281 -36.32 62.77 -63.54
CA LYS A 281 -37.05 63.41 -64.64
C LYS A 281 -36.07 64.28 -65.48
N LYS A 282 -35.78 63.84 -66.70
CA LYS A 282 -35.20 64.71 -67.75
C LYS A 282 -36.28 65.68 -68.23
N LYS A 283 -36.04 66.98 -68.04
CA LYS A 283 -36.78 68.08 -68.66
C LYS A 283 -36.38 68.15 -70.14
N PRO A 284 -37.34 68.23 -71.09
CA PRO A 284 -37.02 68.29 -72.51
C PRO A 284 -36.45 69.67 -72.92
N PRO A 285 -35.60 69.74 -73.95
CA PRO A 285 -35.05 71.00 -74.45
C PRO A 285 -36.11 71.81 -75.19
N ARG A 286 -36.17 73.11 -74.90
CA ARG A 286 -36.85 74.11 -75.74
C ARG A 286 -35.97 74.43 -76.94
N ARG A 287 -36.54 74.28 -78.15
CA ARG A 287 -36.24 75.10 -79.33
C ARG A 287 -36.70 76.53 -79.00
N SER A 288 -36.05 77.63 -79.38
CA SER A 288 -35.24 77.94 -80.56
C SER A 288 -34.22 79.02 -80.20
#